data_AF-A0A4R2IMF4-F1
#
_entry.id   AF-A0A4R2IMF4-F1
#
_cell.length_a   1.000
_cell.length_b   1.000
_cell.length_c   1.000
_cell.angle_alpha   90.00
_cell.angle_beta   90.00
_cell.angle_gamma   90.00
#
_symmetry.space_group_name_H-M   'P 1'
#
loop_
_entity.id
_entity.type
_entity.pdbx_description
1 polymer ?
#
loop_
_entity_poly.entity_id
_entity_poly.type
_entity_poly.pdbx_seq_one_letter_code
_entity_poly.pdbx_strand_id
1 'polypeptide(L)'
;MTESRSPSSSRPERAFLDANVIVGQLTTNILLSLAEHDVLDPRWSQGVIEEMRRHTPKAVPADRIDRRIEAMNGAFPHAMTGDHPKGLEDQMVADAKDRHVLAAAVYSESDVLVTENVKDFKPPANGPHAMRVEKLSQFLVRKLTEDTERVTAAMQQMVANNRFDPRTMPALLDKMARLRELRAFAQKLNDKVPDEQKGTAPVLTANVRGSAHHAALTAVVPPGTPHAPEATPEASKPTGQSQEKSSQQEL
;
A
#
# COMPACT_ATOMS: atom_id res chain seq x y z
N MET A 1 -24.47 -14.63 25.82
CA MET A 1 -24.49 -13.79 24.61
C MET A 1 -24.04 -12.40 25.02
N THR A 2 -22.92 -11.92 24.50
CA THR A 2 -22.40 -10.57 24.77
C THR A 2 -22.14 -9.89 23.43
N GLU A 3 -23.20 -9.35 22.83
CA GLU A 3 -23.06 -8.40 21.74
C GLU A 3 -22.56 -7.08 22.32
N SER A 4 -21.34 -6.68 21.96
CA SER A 4 -20.85 -5.32 22.20
C SER A 4 -19.60 -5.07 21.37
N ARG A 5 -19.76 -4.36 20.25
CA ARG A 5 -19.35 -2.96 20.16
C ARG A 5 -19.43 -2.50 18.70
N SER A 6 -20.47 -1.73 18.36
CA SER A 6 -20.45 -0.93 17.13
C SER A 6 -19.24 0.01 17.19
N PRO A 7 -18.37 0.07 16.16
CA PRO A 7 -17.32 1.08 16.12
C PRO A 7 -17.98 2.46 16.06
N SER A 8 -17.55 3.36 16.93
CA SER A 8 -18.05 4.73 17.00
C SER A 8 -17.82 5.47 15.68
N SER A 9 -18.75 6.35 15.31
CA SER A 9 -18.62 7.29 14.20
C SER A 9 -17.52 8.34 14.45
N SER A 10 -16.25 7.93 14.40
CA SER A 10 -15.12 8.85 14.36
C SER A 10 -15.04 9.46 12.96
N ARG A 11 -14.86 10.79 12.91
CA ARG A 11 -14.54 11.49 11.65
C ARG A 11 -13.33 10.81 10.95
N PRO A 12 -13.29 10.75 9.61
CA PRO A 12 -12.09 10.31 8.90
C PRO A 12 -10.88 11.18 9.27
N GLU A 13 -9.69 10.57 9.26
CA GLU A 13 -8.43 11.27 9.60
C GLU A 13 -8.12 12.32 8.53
N ARG A 14 -7.84 13.56 8.95
CA ARG A 14 -7.43 14.63 8.02
C ARG A 14 -6.00 14.43 7.58
N ALA A 15 -5.83 14.18 6.28
CA ALA A 15 -4.54 13.91 5.67
C ALA A 15 -4.18 15.04 4.70
N PHE A 16 -3.20 15.86 5.06
CA PHE A 16 -2.63 16.83 4.15
C PHE A 16 -1.71 16.12 3.17
N LEU A 17 -1.96 16.29 1.87
CA LEU A 17 -1.29 15.55 0.80
C LEU A 17 -0.25 16.45 0.13
N ASP A 18 1.02 16.12 0.27
CA ASP A 18 2.12 16.86 -0.35
C ASP A 18 2.16 16.68 -1.88
N ALA A 19 2.68 17.67 -2.60
CA ALA A 19 2.76 17.71 -4.06
C ALA A 19 3.54 16.51 -4.64
N ASN A 20 4.58 16.03 -3.94
CA ASN A 20 5.34 14.84 -4.36
C ASN A 20 4.53 13.53 -4.28
N VAL A 21 3.44 13.51 -3.51
CA VAL A 21 2.51 12.38 -3.43
C VAL A 21 1.44 12.49 -4.52
N ILE A 22 0.88 13.69 -4.71
CA ILE A 22 -0.22 13.93 -5.65
C ILE A 22 0.23 14.30 -7.07
N VAL A 23 1.53 14.29 -7.40
CA VAL A 23 1.98 14.40 -8.80
C VAL A 23 1.57 13.18 -9.61
N GLY A 24 1.70 11.97 -9.04
CA GLY A 24 1.38 10.70 -9.69
C GLY A 24 -0.12 10.50 -9.91
N GLN A 25 -0.50 10.08 -11.13
CA GLN A 25 -1.91 9.80 -11.44
C GLN A 25 -2.46 8.64 -10.60
N LEU A 26 -1.71 7.55 -10.45
CA LEU A 26 -2.17 6.37 -9.72
C LEU A 26 -2.20 6.61 -8.20
N THR A 27 -1.18 7.26 -7.64
CA THR A 27 -1.14 7.62 -6.21
C THR A 27 -2.31 8.53 -5.83
N THR A 28 -2.61 9.51 -6.67
CA THR A 28 -3.77 10.40 -6.49
C THR A 28 -5.09 9.66 -6.63
N ASN A 29 -5.27 8.81 -7.65
CA ASN A 29 -6.50 8.04 -7.82
C ASN A 29 -6.77 7.15 -6.61
N ILE A 30 -5.74 6.49 -6.07
CA ILE A 30 -5.84 5.71 -4.83
C ILE A 30 -6.28 6.59 -3.66
N LEU A 31 -5.60 7.71 -3.40
CA LEU A 31 -5.91 8.58 -2.26
C LEU A 31 -7.33 9.17 -2.34
N LEU A 32 -7.77 9.57 -3.53
CA LEU A 32 -9.11 10.12 -3.73
C LEU A 32 -10.20 9.03 -3.66
N SER A 33 -9.98 7.83 -4.21
CA SER A 33 -10.92 6.72 -4.02
C SER A 33 -11.00 6.25 -2.57
N LEU A 34 -9.93 6.38 -1.78
CA LEU A 34 -9.97 6.16 -0.34
C LEU A 34 -10.78 7.27 0.38
N ALA A 35 -10.67 8.52 -0.05
CA ALA A 35 -11.48 9.62 0.46
C ALA A 35 -12.97 9.51 0.09
N GLU A 36 -13.31 9.04 -1.11
CA GLU A 36 -14.69 8.71 -1.54
C GLU A 36 -15.36 7.65 -0.64
N HIS A 37 -14.57 6.84 0.07
CA HIS A 37 -15.01 5.79 0.99
C HIS A 37 -14.83 6.16 2.48
N ASP A 38 -14.64 7.45 2.82
CA ASP A 38 -14.44 7.93 4.19
C ASP A 38 -13.26 7.25 4.93
N VAL A 39 -12.17 6.89 4.22
CA VAL A 39 -10.93 6.38 4.83
C VAL A 39 -10.05 7.52 5.36
N LEU A 40 -10.12 8.68 4.71
CA LEU A 40 -9.37 9.90 4.99
C LEU A 40 -10.13 11.14 4.51
N ASP A 41 -9.92 12.29 5.16
CA ASP A 41 -10.40 13.61 4.76
C ASP A 41 -9.21 14.36 4.12
N PRO A 42 -9.12 14.44 2.78
CA PRO A 42 -7.92 14.93 2.11
C PRO A 42 -7.82 16.45 2.22
N ARG A 43 -6.60 16.96 2.39
CA ARG A 43 -6.31 18.40 2.40
C ARG A 43 -5.14 18.74 1.49
N TRP A 44 -5.19 19.88 0.80
CA TRP A 44 -4.10 20.42 -0.01
C TRP A 44 -4.21 21.95 -0.11
N SER A 45 -3.09 22.65 -0.24
CA SER A 45 -3.09 24.10 -0.44
C SER A 45 -2.94 24.47 -1.91
N GLN A 46 -3.27 25.73 -2.24
CA GLN A 46 -3.02 26.29 -3.57
C GLN A 46 -1.52 26.19 -3.94
N GLY A 47 -0.62 26.44 -2.99
CA GLY A 47 0.82 26.27 -3.17
C GLY A 47 1.20 24.84 -3.57
N VAL A 48 0.65 23.83 -2.88
CA VAL A 48 0.84 22.40 -3.20
C VAL A 48 0.29 22.02 -4.59
N ILE A 49 -0.84 22.60 -5.02
CA ILE A 49 -1.38 22.38 -6.37
C ILE A 49 -0.46 22.99 -7.43
N GLU A 50 0.15 24.15 -7.17
CA GLU A 50 1.12 24.76 -8.06
C GLU A 50 2.47 24.02 -8.09
N GLU A 51 2.95 23.54 -6.94
CA GLU A 51 4.07 22.61 -6.82
C GLU A 51 3.81 21.35 -7.67
N MET A 52 2.62 20.76 -7.58
CA MET A 52 2.23 19.57 -8.35
C MET A 52 2.19 19.86 -9.86
N ARG A 53 1.67 21.03 -10.27
CA ARG A 53 1.74 21.50 -11.66
C ARG A 53 3.20 21.66 -12.13
N ARG A 54 4.10 22.23 -11.31
CA ARG A 54 5.54 22.39 -11.61
C ARG A 54 6.27 21.06 -11.78
N HIS A 55 5.96 20.06 -10.95
CA HIS A 55 6.60 18.75 -10.96
C HIS A 55 5.99 17.77 -11.97
N THR A 56 4.81 18.06 -12.54
CA THR A 56 4.20 17.23 -13.59
C THR A 56 5.07 17.24 -14.86
N PRO A 57 5.35 16.08 -15.50
CA PRO A 57 6.21 16.02 -16.68
C PRO A 57 5.70 16.90 -17.84
N LYS A 58 6.60 17.65 -18.49
CA LYS A 58 6.30 18.56 -19.62
C LYS A 58 5.60 17.91 -20.82
N ALA A 59 5.60 16.58 -20.92
CA ALA A 59 4.87 15.81 -21.93
C ALA A 59 3.36 15.72 -21.65
N VAL A 60 2.89 16.07 -20.45
CA VAL A 60 1.47 16.17 -20.10
C VAL A 60 0.96 17.55 -20.53
N PRO A 61 -0.05 17.64 -21.42
CA PRO A 61 -0.64 18.91 -21.81
C PRO A 61 -1.27 19.66 -20.61
N ALA A 62 -1.11 20.99 -20.57
CA ALA A 62 -1.59 21.82 -19.46
C ALA A 62 -3.10 21.68 -19.21
N ASP A 63 -3.91 21.59 -20.28
CA ASP A 63 -5.36 21.39 -20.19
C ASP A 63 -5.76 20.10 -19.46
N ARG A 64 -4.91 19.06 -19.50
CA ARG A 64 -5.12 17.82 -18.72
C ARG A 64 -4.76 17.99 -17.25
N ILE A 65 -3.79 18.84 -16.94
CA ILE A 65 -3.43 19.17 -15.54
C ILE A 65 -4.55 20.01 -14.92
N ASP A 66 -5.04 21.01 -15.66
CA ASP A 66 -6.08 21.91 -15.19
C ASP A 66 -7.42 21.17 -14.98
N ARG A 67 -7.87 20.37 -15.96
CA ARG A 67 -9.06 19.49 -15.79
C ARG A 67 -8.94 18.51 -14.62
N ARG A 68 -7.72 18.06 -14.29
CA ARG A 68 -7.47 17.19 -13.14
C ARG A 68 -7.63 17.97 -11.83
N ILE A 69 -7.08 19.17 -11.75
CA ILE A 69 -7.24 20.06 -10.58
C ILE A 69 -8.71 20.43 -10.37
N GLU A 70 -9.41 20.78 -11.46
CA GLU A 70 -10.86 21.03 -11.45
C GLU A 70 -11.65 19.83 -10.92
N ALA A 71 -11.35 18.61 -11.41
CA ALA A 71 -12.00 17.39 -10.94
C ALA A 71 -11.70 17.10 -9.46
N MET A 72 -10.46 17.32 -9.00
CA MET A 72 -10.07 17.16 -7.59
C MET A 72 -10.83 18.11 -6.67
N ASN A 73 -10.83 19.41 -6.99
CA ASN A 73 -11.53 20.43 -6.21
C ASN A 73 -13.06 20.28 -6.30
N GLY A 74 -13.60 19.81 -7.43
CA GLY A 74 -15.02 19.54 -7.60
C GLY A 74 -15.51 18.32 -6.82
N ALA A 75 -14.70 17.25 -6.75
CA ALA A 75 -15.00 16.06 -5.95
C ALA A 75 -14.84 16.32 -4.44
N PHE A 76 -13.87 17.15 -4.04
CA PHE A 76 -13.61 17.48 -2.63
C PHE A 76 -13.54 19.01 -2.40
N PRO A 77 -14.69 19.72 -2.40
CA PRO A 77 -14.72 21.19 -2.25
C PRO A 77 -14.11 21.72 -0.96
N HIS A 78 -14.01 20.88 0.08
CA HIS A 78 -13.40 21.24 1.36
C HIS A 78 -11.91 20.86 1.47
N ALA A 79 -11.34 20.16 0.49
CA ALA A 79 -9.95 19.73 0.54
C ALA A 79 -8.96 20.88 0.33
N MET A 80 -9.33 21.85 -0.53
CA MET A 80 -8.53 23.06 -0.72
C MET A 80 -8.50 23.89 0.58
N THR A 81 -7.31 24.11 1.13
CA THR A 81 -7.12 24.96 2.31
C THR A 81 -7.20 26.44 1.91
N GLY A 82 -7.71 27.28 2.80
CA GLY A 82 -7.52 28.73 2.69
C GLY A 82 -6.06 29.12 2.92
N ASP A 83 -5.75 30.40 2.68
CA ASP A 83 -4.44 30.98 2.99
C ASP A 83 -4.20 31.02 4.51
N HIS A 84 -3.09 30.45 4.97
CA HIS A 84 -2.70 30.51 6.37
C HIS A 84 -2.21 31.91 6.78
N PRO A 85 -2.30 32.29 8.07
CA PRO A 85 -1.83 33.59 8.54
C PRO A 85 -0.34 33.83 8.26
N LYS A 86 -0.01 35.07 7.88
CA LYS A 86 1.39 35.52 7.74
C LYS A 86 2.16 35.29 9.03
N GLY A 87 3.35 34.69 8.93
CA GLY A 87 4.18 34.31 10.08
C GLY A 87 3.87 32.95 10.70
N LEU A 88 2.91 32.17 10.17
CA LEU A 88 2.78 30.75 10.58
C LEU A 88 3.97 29.93 10.06
N GLU A 89 4.44 30.19 8.84
CA GLU A 89 5.62 29.53 8.25
C GLU A 89 6.90 29.73 9.07
N ASP A 90 7.08 30.90 9.70
CA ASP A 90 8.25 31.19 10.54
C ASP A 90 8.26 30.37 11.84
N GLN A 91 7.10 29.85 12.25
CA GLN A 91 6.95 28.94 13.40
C GLN A 91 7.14 27.47 13.00
N MET A 92 7.21 27.16 11.69
CA MET A 92 7.31 25.78 11.20
C MET A 92 8.76 25.30 11.18
N VAL A 93 9.01 24.20 11.90
CA VAL A 93 10.31 23.52 11.88
C VAL A 93 10.35 22.56 10.68
N ALA A 94 10.63 23.13 9.51
CA ALA A 94 10.86 22.43 8.25
C ALA A 94 11.98 23.12 7.46
N ASP A 95 12.51 22.41 6.45
CA ASP A 95 13.39 23.00 5.45
C ASP A 95 12.75 24.24 4.81
N ALA A 96 13.56 25.27 4.51
CA ALA A 96 13.06 26.62 4.27
C ALA A 96 12.06 26.74 3.10
N LYS A 97 12.18 25.87 2.08
CA LYS A 97 11.26 25.80 0.94
C LYS A 97 9.92 25.10 1.29
N ASP A 98 9.93 24.19 2.26
CA ASP A 98 8.80 23.30 2.60
C ASP A 98 7.95 23.81 3.78
N ARG A 99 8.36 24.91 4.43
CA ARG A 99 7.60 25.55 5.53
C ARG A 99 6.16 25.87 5.15
N HIS A 100 5.92 26.28 3.91
CA HIS A 100 4.58 26.59 3.40
C HIS A 100 3.66 25.35 3.39
N VAL A 101 4.20 24.16 3.11
CA VAL A 101 3.48 22.88 3.15
C VAL A 101 3.09 22.55 4.60
N LEU A 102 4.05 22.68 5.54
CA LEU A 102 3.80 22.39 6.95
C LEU A 102 2.83 23.38 7.60
N ALA A 103 2.93 24.68 7.26
CA ALA A 103 2.04 25.73 7.73
C ALA A 103 0.60 25.50 7.26
N ALA A 104 0.40 25.17 5.98
CA ALA A 104 -0.92 24.86 5.44
C ALA A 104 -1.53 23.59 6.07
N ALA A 105 -0.72 22.56 6.29
CA ALA A 105 -1.16 21.33 6.97
C ALA A 105 -1.63 21.59 8.41
N VAL A 106 -0.86 22.38 9.19
CA VAL A 106 -1.25 22.82 10.53
C VAL A 106 -2.50 23.70 10.49
N TYR A 107 -2.59 24.66 9.55
CA TYR A 107 -3.74 25.56 9.42
C TYR A 107 -5.05 24.83 9.05
N SER A 108 -4.95 23.73 8.30
CA SER A 108 -6.08 22.84 7.99
C SER A 108 -6.47 21.86 9.11
N GLU A 109 -5.82 21.95 10.28
CA GLU A 109 -6.00 21.02 11.41
C GLU A 109 -5.82 19.56 10.97
N SER A 110 -4.81 19.27 10.14
CA SER A 110 -4.55 17.91 9.65
C SER A 110 -3.89 17.05 10.74
N ASP A 111 -4.37 15.81 10.87
CA ASP A 111 -3.84 14.82 11.82
C ASP A 111 -2.51 14.21 11.30
N VAL A 112 -2.31 14.22 9.97
CA VAL A 112 -1.10 13.70 9.29
C VAL A 112 -0.76 14.51 8.02
N LEU A 113 0.54 14.73 7.81
CA LEU A 113 1.13 15.14 6.53
C LEU A 113 1.68 13.91 5.80
N VAL A 114 1.17 13.64 4.60
CA VAL A 114 1.60 12.54 3.75
C VAL A 114 2.58 13.06 2.70
N THR A 115 3.85 12.65 2.78
CA THR A 115 4.96 13.14 1.95
C THR A 115 6.06 12.08 1.79
N GLU A 116 6.69 12.00 0.62
CA GLU A 116 7.88 11.15 0.45
C GLU A 116 9.15 11.77 1.08
N ASN A 117 9.12 13.07 1.40
CA ASN A 117 10.24 13.86 1.92
C ASN A 117 10.26 14.00 3.47
N VAL A 118 9.72 13.01 4.21
CA VAL A 118 9.52 13.03 5.67
C VAL A 118 10.64 13.67 6.51
N LYS A 119 11.92 13.50 6.14
CA LYS A 119 13.08 14.03 6.87
C LYS A 119 13.16 15.58 6.88
N ASP A 120 12.53 16.23 5.91
CA ASP A 120 12.54 17.68 5.67
C ASP A 120 11.51 18.40 6.60
N PHE A 121 10.64 17.63 7.27
CA PHE A 121 9.57 18.10 8.16
C PHE A 121 9.78 17.61 9.59
N LYS A 122 9.70 18.52 10.58
CA LYS A 122 9.92 18.21 11.99
C LYS A 122 8.87 18.89 12.89
N PRO A 123 7.56 18.64 12.68
CA PRO A 123 6.52 19.18 13.57
C PRO A 123 6.79 18.78 15.04
N PRO A 124 6.34 19.59 16.00
CA PRO A 124 6.51 19.26 17.42
C PRO A 124 5.73 17.99 17.78
N ALA A 125 6.21 17.23 18.76
CA ALA A 125 5.56 15.99 19.19
C ALA A 125 4.31 16.23 20.08
N ASN A 126 4.07 17.47 20.50
CA ASN A 126 2.95 17.87 21.37
C ASN A 126 2.59 19.35 21.15
N GLY A 127 1.46 19.77 21.71
CA GLY A 127 0.92 21.12 21.52
C GLY A 127 0.06 21.27 20.26
N PRO A 128 -0.39 22.51 19.94
CA PRO A 128 -1.40 22.75 18.91
C PRO A 128 -0.93 22.52 17.46
N HIS A 129 0.38 22.41 17.22
CA HIS A 129 0.97 22.15 15.90
C HIS A 129 1.48 20.70 15.76
N ALA A 130 1.10 19.80 16.68
CA ALA A 130 1.56 18.42 16.65
C ALA A 130 0.83 17.62 15.57
N MET A 131 1.60 16.95 14.71
CA MET A 131 1.09 16.24 13.54
C MET A 131 2.03 15.09 13.17
N ARG A 132 1.48 13.99 12.65
CA ARG A 132 2.29 12.90 12.07
C ARG A 132 2.87 13.31 10.72
N VAL A 133 4.05 12.79 10.37
CA VAL A 133 4.58 12.88 9.00
C VAL A 133 4.88 11.47 8.53
N GLU A 134 4.20 11.02 7.47
CA GLU A 134 4.25 9.64 6.98
C GLU A 134 4.54 9.58 5.48
N LYS A 135 5.27 8.56 5.03
CA LYS A 135 5.37 8.24 3.59
C LYS A 135 4.07 7.69 3.08
N LEU A 136 3.80 7.83 1.78
CA LEU A 136 2.58 7.31 1.16
C LEU A 136 2.38 5.81 1.46
N SER A 137 3.43 5.02 1.26
CA SER A 137 3.39 3.57 1.55
C SER A 137 3.07 3.24 3.01
N GLN A 138 3.52 4.06 3.97
CA GLN A 138 3.30 3.84 5.39
C GLN A 138 1.86 4.20 5.77
N PHE A 139 1.40 5.36 5.32
CA PHE A 139 0.03 5.83 5.50
C PHE A 139 -0.99 4.84 4.92
N LEU A 140 -0.81 4.39 3.67
CA LEU A 140 -1.71 3.44 3.01
C LEU A 140 -1.74 2.06 3.70
N VAL A 141 -0.57 1.55 4.13
CA VAL A 141 -0.51 0.29 4.88
C VAL A 141 -1.17 0.43 6.24
N ARG A 142 -0.96 1.55 6.94
CA ARG A 142 -1.65 1.84 8.22
C ARG A 142 -3.17 1.87 8.01
N LYS A 143 -3.67 2.57 6.99
CA LYS A 143 -5.11 2.62 6.67
C LYS A 143 -5.69 1.25 6.35
N LEU A 144 -4.99 0.42 5.58
CA LEU A 144 -5.39 -0.97 5.33
C LEU A 144 -5.44 -1.81 6.61
N THR A 145 -4.55 -1.57 7.58
CA THR A 145 -4.55 -2.25 8.88
C THR A 145 -5.65 -1.72 9.81
N GLU A 146 -5.99 -0.43 9.74
CA GLU A 146 -7.07 0.20 10.50
C GLU A 146 -8.47 -0.27 10.03
N ASP A 147 -8.72 -0.31 8.71
CA ASP A 147 -9.98 -0.79 8.13
C ASP A 147 -9.72 -1.53 6.80
N THR A 148 -9.47 -2.84 6.88
CA THR A 148 -9.17 -3.66 5.70
C THR A 148 -10.36 -3.73 4.73
N GLU A 149 -11.60 -3.77 5.23
CA GLU A 149 -12.80 -3.94 4.41
C GLU A 149 -13.06 -2.69 3.57
N ARG A 150 -13.11 -1.51 4.20
CA ARG A 150 -13.33 -0.22 3.54
C ARG A 150 -12.24 0.10 2.51
N VAL A 151 -10.97 -0.14 2.85
CA VAL A 151 -9.85 0.06 1.93
C VAL A 151 -9.91 -0.90 0.74
N THR A 152 -10.27 -2.18 0.96
CA THR A 152 -10.39 -3.15 -0.13
C THR A 152 -11.56 -2.79 -1.05
N ALA A 153 -12.71 -2.42 -0.49
CA ALA A 153 -13.88 -1.96 -1.24
C ALA A 153 -13.57 -0.72 -2.10
N ALA A 154 -12.87 0.28 -1.54
CA ALA A 154 -12.41 1.46 -2.28
C ALA A 154 -11.52 1.11 -3.48
N MET A 155 -10.58 0.18 -3.30
CA MET A 155 -9.70 -0.27 -4.39
C MET A 155 -10.43 -1.11 -5.44
N GLN A 156 -11.44 -1.89 -5.05
CA GLN A 156 -12.33 -2.60 -5.99
C GLN A 156 -13.20 -1.62 -6.79
N GLN A 157 -13.81 -0.63 -6.15
CA GLN A 157 -14.62 0.40 -6.83
C GLN A 157 -13.76 1.25 -7.78
N MET A 158 -12.55 1.64 -7.37
CA MET A 158 -11.59 2.37 -8.20
C MET A 158 -11.30 1.63 -9.52
N VAL A 159 -11.00 0.32 -9.47
CA VAL A 159 -10.68 -0.44 -10.70
C VAL A 159 -11.92 -0.71 -11.56
N ALA A 160 -13.11 -0.83 -10.96
CA ALA A 160 -14.36 -0.95 -11.69
C ALA A 160 -14.72 0.34 -12.46
N ASN A 161 -14.48 1.51 -11.84
CA ASN A 161 -14.72 2.83 -12.43
C ASN A 161 -13.68 3.21 -13.51
N ASN A 162 -12.51 2.56 -13.53
CA ASN A 162 -11.42 2.89 -14.44
C ASN A 162 -11.79 2.61 -15.93
N ARG A 163 -11.68 3.65 -16.76
CA ARG A 163 -11.83 3.55 -18.23
C ARG A 163 -10.63 2.91 -18.93
N PHE A 164 -9.45 2.93 -18.31
CA PHE A 164 -8.18 2.42 -18.81
C PHE A 164 -7.44 1.62 -17.72
N ASP A 165 -6.41 0.86 -18.07
CA ASP A 165 -5.76 -0.04 -17.10
C ASP A 165 -5.07 0.66 -15.92
N PRO A 166 -5.25 0.14 -14.68
CA PRO A 166 -5.75 -1.19 -14.36
C PRO A 166 -7.28 -1.23 -14.13
N ARG A 167 -7.94 -2.22 -14.73
CA ARG A 167 -9.40 -2.45 -14.57
C ARG A 167 -9.75 -3.67 -13.71
N THR A 168 -8.75 -4.31 -13.11
CA THR A 168 -8.90 -5.46 -12.20
C THR A 168 -7.94 -5.34 -11.01
N MET A 169 -8.25 -6.02 -9.91
CA MET A 169 -7.41 -6.02 -8.71
C MET A 169 -6.00 -6.61 -8.97
N PRO A 170 -5.82 -7.77 -9.65
CA PRO A 170 -4.49 -8.26 -10.02
C PRO A 170 -3.66 -7.25 -10.82
N ALA A 171 -4.26 -6.60 -11.83
CA ALA A 171 -3.56 -5.62 -12.65
C ALA A 171 -3.19 -4.35 -11.87
N LEU A 172 -4.01 -3.94 -10.90
CA LEU A 172 -3.70 -2.84 -9.98
C LEU A 172 -2.51 -3.22 -9.09
N LEU A 173 -2.56 -4.38 -8.43
CA LEU A 173 -1.49 -4.88 -7.56
C LEU A 173 -0.16 -4.97 -8.33
N ASP A 174 -0.16 -5.51 -9.54
CA ASP A 174 1.03 -5.64 -10.38
C ASP A 174 1.59 -4.29 -10.87
N LYS A 175 0.72 -3.29 -11.08
CA LYS A 175 1.13 -1.91 -11.41
C LYS A 175 1.74 -1.22 -10.19
N MET A 176 1.12 -1.36 -9.02
CA MET A 176 1.61 -0.81 -7.75
C MET A 176 2.93 -1.45 -7.30
N ALA A 177 3.11 -2.75 -7.50
CA ALA A 177 4.33 -3.50 -7.15
C ALA A 177 5.61 -2.98 -7.84
N ARG A 178 5.46 -2.35 -9.03
CA ARG A 178 6.56 -1.74 -9.79
C ARG A 178 6.97 -0.37 -9.23
N LEU A 179 6.04 0.33 -8.59
CA LEU A 179 6.24 1.66 -8.01
C LEU A 179 6.77 1.55 -6.58
N ARG A 180 7.82 2.30 -6.24
CA ARG A 180 8.53 2.13 -4.95
C ARG A 180 7.66 2.59 -3.77
N GLU A 181 6.96 3.68 -3.99
CA GLU A 181 6.04 4.38 -3.09
C GLU A 181 4.71 3.64 -2.86
N LEU A 182 4.37 2.67 -3.70
CA LEU A 182 3.17 1.81 -3.54
C LEU A 182 3.49 0.33 -3.26
N ARG A 183 4.74 -0.13 -3.42
CA ARG A 183 5.11 -1.56 -3.32
C ARG A 183 4.70 -2.23 -2.00
N ALA A 184 4.95 -1.60 -0.86
CA ALA A 184 4.60 -2.17 0.44
C ALA A 184 3.08 -2.26 0.64
N PHE A 185 2.33 -1.27 0.14
CA PHE A 185 0.87 -1.30 0.12
C PHE A 185 0.35 -2.39 -0.82
N ALA A 186 0.94 -2.56 -2.01
CA ALA A 186 0.61 -3.64 -2.94
C ALA A 186 0.81 -5.02 -2.30
N GLN A 187 1.94 -5.24 -1.62
CA GLN A 187 2.19 -6.48 -0.88
C GLN A 187 1.14 -6.72 0.20
N LYS A 188 0.81 -5.70 1.01
CA LYS A 188 -0.18 -5.87 2.08
C LYS A 188 -1.61 -5.96 1.62
N LEU A 189 -2.01 -5.33 0.52
CA LEU A 189 -3.32 -5.56 -0.07
C LEU A 189 -3.40 -6.94 -0.72
N ASN A 190 -2.33 -7.40 -1.38
CA ASN A 190 -2.23 -8.76 -1.93
C ASN A 190 -2.35 -9.86 -0.85
N ASP A 191 -1.85 -9.61 0.36
CA ASP A 191 -2.04 -10.51 1.53
C ASP A 191 -3.50 -10.58 2.02
N LYS A 192 -4.38 -9.64 1.60
CA LYS A 192 -5.76 -9.48 2.12
C LYS A 192 -6.87 -9.81 1.12
N VAL A 193 -6.58 -9.80 -0.18
CA VAL A 193 -7.57 -10.14 -1.21
C VAL A 193 -7.65 -11.67 -1.44
N PRO A 194 -8.79 -12.19 -1.93
CA PRO A 194 -8.93 -13.58 -2.36
C PRO A 194 -7.88 -14.00 -3.40
N ASP A 195 -7.59 -15.31 -3.50
CA ASP A 195 -6.53 -15.83 -4.37
C ASP A 195 -6.74 -15.45 -5.86
N GLU A 196 -7.98 -15.44 -6.34
CA GLU A 196 -8.33 -15.03 -7.70
C GLU A 196 -8.17 -13.53 -7.97
N GLN A 197 -7.96 -12.72 -6.92
CA GLN A 197 -7.72 -11.28 -6.99
C GLN A 197 -6.25 -10.89 -6.75
N LYS A 198 -5.36 -11.84 -6.46
CA LYS A 198 -3.93 -11.58 -6.21
C LYS A 198 -3.17 -11.20 -7.48
N GLY A 199 -2.16 -10.34 -7.33
CA GLY A 199 -1.24 -9.96 -8.38
C GLY A 199 -0.23 -11.06 -8.71
N THR A 200 0.28 -11.04 -9.92
CA THR A 200 1.23 -12.03 -10.45
C THR A 200 2.70 -11.61 -10.35
N ALA A 201 2.98 -10.33 -10.06
CA ALA A 201 4.32 -9.78 -10.04
C ALA A 201 5.24 -10.55 -9.08
N PRO A 202 6.53 -10.81 -9.42
CA PRO A 202 7.43 -11.65 -8.61
C PRO A 202 7.55 -11.21 -7.15
N VAL A 203 7.48 -9.90 -6.89
CA VAL A 203 7.58 -9.31 -5.54
C VAL A 203 6.31 -9.49 -4.67
N LEU A 204 5.21 -9.93 -5.27
CA LEU A 204 3.96 -10.31 -4.59
C LEU A 204 3.89 -11.84 -4.37
N THR A 205 4.44 -12.62 -5.31
CA THR A 205 4.36 -14.09 -5.29
C THR A 205 5.50 -14.79 -4.55
N ALA A 206 6.63 -14.09 -4.31
CA ALA A 206 7.82 -14.66 -3.65
C ALA A 206 7.54 -15.33 -2.28
N ASN A 207 6.65 -14.74 -1.46
CA ASN A 207 6.34 -15.27 -0.13
C ASN A 207 5.43 -16.51 -0.15
N VAL A 208 4.66 -16.72 -1.24
CA VAL A 208 3.73 -17.85 -1.36
C VAL A 208 4.48 -19.19 -1.40
N ARG A 209 5.67 -19.22 -2.02
CA ARG A 209 6.51 -20.42 -2.13
C ARG A 209 7.08 -20.91 -0.78
N GLY A 210 7.23 -20.03 0.20
CA GLY A 210 7.71 -20.40 1.54
C GLY A 210 6.68 -21.15 2.38
N SER A 211 5.39 -20.82 2.24
CA SER A 211 4.31 -21.42 3.04
C SER A 211 4.00 -22.86 2.61
N ALA A 212 4.05 -23.15 1.30
CA ALA A 212 3.84 -24.49 0.75
C ALA A 212 4.83 -25.54 1.29
N HIS A 213 6.09 -25.15 1.55
CA HIS A 213 7.09 -26.05 2.14
C HIS A 213 6.80 -26.44 3.60
N HIS A 214 6.12 -25.58 4.37
CA HIS A 214 5.80 -25.89 5.76
C HIS A 214 4.59 -26.83 5.89
N ALA A 215 3.61 -26.72 4.97
CA ALA A 215 2.48 -27.64 4.91
C ALA A 215 2.90 -29.09 4.57
N ALA A 216 3.88 -29.25 3.67
CA ALA A 216 4.41 -30.55 3.28
C ALA A 216 5.17 -31.31 4.40
N LEU A 217 5.63 -30.60 5.44
CA LEU A 217 6.41 -31.16 6.55
C LEU A 217 5.57 -31.62 7.75
N THR A 218 4.24 -31.41 7.73
CA THR A 218 3.37 -31.70 8.89
C THR A 218 2.43 -32.89 8.66
N ALA A 219 2.64 -33.68 7.60
CA ALA A 219 1.93 -34.92 7.34
C ALA A 219 2.44 -36.06 8.25
N VAL A 220 2.02 -36.06 9.52
CA VAL A 220 2.28 -37.15 10.47
C VAL A 220 1.53 -38.40 10.02
N VAL A 221 2.27 -39.45 9.65
CA VAL A 221 1.72 -40.78 9.39
C VAL A 221 1.38 -41.45 10.72
N PRO A 222 0.12 -41.89 10.97
CA PRO A 222 -0.21 -42.62 12.18
C PRO A 222 0.36 -44.07 12.14
N PRO A 223 0.78 -44.64 13.27
CA PRO A 223 1.34 -45.99 13.32
C PRO A 223 0.26 -47.07 13.09
N GLY A 224 0.63 -48.13 12.39
CA GLY A 224 -0.29 -49.18 11.95
C GLY A 224 -0.74 -50.16 13.03
N THR A 225 -1.84 -50.86 12.74
CA THR A 225 -2.36 -51.99 13.53
C THR A 225 -1.85 -53.30 12.93
N PRO A 226 -1.35 -54.27 13.74
CA PRO A 226 -0.77 -55.50 13.20
C PRO A 226 -1.82 -56.53 12.78
N HIS A 227 -1.55 -57.24 11.69
CA HIS A 227 -2.21 -58.49 11.34
C HIS A 227 -1.16 -59.53 10.90
N ALA A 228 -1.32 -60.75 11.40
CA ALA A 228 -0.70 -62.00 10.94
C ALA A 228 -1.84 -62.98 10.55
N PRO A 229 -1.61 -64.14 9.91
CA PRO A 229 -0.34 -64.79 9.49
C PRO A 229 -0.16 -64.74 7.93
N GLU A 230 0.52 -65.61 7.16
CA GLU A 230 1.15 -66.93 7.36
C GLU A 230 2.20 -67.27 6.27
N ALA A 231 2.83 -68.45 6.38
CA ALA A 231 3.48 -69.28 5.36
C ALA A 231 4.71 -68.76 4.55
N THR A 232 5.88 -69.29 4.91
CA THR A 232 7.04 -69.62 4.03
C THR A 232 6.76 -70.85 3.16
N PRO A 233 7.64 -71.30 2.22
CA PRO A 233 8.99 -70.85 1.82
C PRO A 233 9.00 -70.31 0.35
N GLU A 234 10.08 -70.06 -0.40
CA GLU A 234 11.39 -70.72 -0.52
C GLU A 234 12.44 -69.81 -1.23
N ALA A 235 13.72 -70.21 -1.23
CA ALA A 235 14.84 -69.33 -1.56
C ALA A 235 15.35 -69.47 -3.01
N SER A 236 15.93 -68.39 -3.56
CA SER A 236 17.00 -68.46 -4.58
C SER A 236 17.87 -67.19 -4.60
N LYS A 237 19.19 -67.39 -4.42
CA LYS A 237 20.30 -66.49 -4.80
C LYS A 237 20.88 -66.98 -6.15
N PRO A 238 21.94 -66.37 -6.74
CA PRO A 238 22.57 -65.06 -6.52
C PRO A 238 22.52 -64.20 -7.82
N THR A 239 23.00 -62.96 -7.85
CA THR A 239 24.35 -62.54 -8.34
C THR A 239 24.12 -61.13 -8.94
N GLY A 240 24.98 -60.10 -8.91
CA GLY A 240 26.30 -59.89 -8.30
C GLY A 240 26.89 -58.58 -8.89
N GLN A 241 28.03 -58.14 -8.33
CA GLN A 241 28.90 -57.06 -8.83
C GLN A 241 28.40 -55.59 -8.72
N SER A 242 28.99 -54.93 -7.72
CA SER A 242 29.22 -53.49 -7.66
C SER A 242 30.04 -52.96 -8.85
N GLN A 243 29.82 -51.70 -9.23
CA GLN A 243 30.91 -50.76 -9.47
C GLN A 243 30.43 -49.29 -9.40
N GLU A 244 30.65 -48.65 -8.25
CA GLU A 244 30.89 -47.21 -8.23
C GLU A 244 32.38 -46.98 -8.50
N LYS A 245 32.74 -45.96 -9.30
CA LYS A 245 33.51 -44.81 -8.79
C LYS A 245 33.84 -43.74 -9.84
N SER A 246 33.71 -42.49 -9.37
CA SER A 246 34.61 -41.35 -9.56
C SER A 246 34.91 -40.78 -10.96
N SER A 247 34.34 -39.60 -11.18
CA SER A 247 35.08 -38.31 -11.21
C SER A 247 36.34 -38.14 -12.06
N GLN A 248 36.21 -37.33 -13.12
CA GLN A 248 37.04 -36.16 -13.52
C GLN A 248 36.28 -35.50 -14.70
N GLN A 249 35.94 -34.20 -14.74
CA GLN A 249 36.71 -32.94 -14.64
C GLN A 249 37.41 -32.57 -15.96
N GLU A 250 37.37 -31.27 -16.32
CA GLU A 250 37.88 -30.62 -17.57
C GLU A 250 37.03 -30.91 -18.84
N LEU A 251 36.32 -29.96 -19.45
CA LEU A 251 36.70 -28.60 -19.90
C LEU A 251 35.49 -27.63 -19.92
#